data_AF-A0AA91FIS3-F1
#
_entry.id   AF-A0AA91FIS3-F1
#
_cell.length_a   1.000
_cell.length_b   1.000
_cell.length_c   1.000
_cell.angle_alpha   90.00
_cell.angle_beta   90.00
_cell.angle_gamma   90.00
#
_symmetry.space_group_name_H-M   'P 1'
#
loop_
_entity.id
_entity.type
_entity.pdbx_description
1 polymer ?
#
loop_
_entity_poly.entity_id
_entity_poly.type
_entity_poly.pdbx_seq_one_letter_code
_entity_poly.pdbx_strand_id
1 'polypeptide(L)'
;MLNVIAKIAEEKNLSEHQAELLEFIYKNRHKEIFIASVASVSKSGMSRNIKLGIVKNNTFLNVTHLIAKLTGEKLSRDKEALLIKGCGMDMIFSIIYSVYCKLECISDANTRYNYF
;
A
#
# COMPACT_ATOMS: atom_id res chain seq x y z
N MET A 1 6.33 -12.83 -13.10
CA MET A 1 5.41 -11.82 -12.52
C MET A 1 4.56 -12.39 -11.38
N LEU A 2 3.95 -13.58 -11.51
CA LEU A 2 3.30 -14.32 -10.40
C LEU A 2 4.20 -14.50 -9.15
N ASN A 3 5.53 -14.55 -9.35
CA ASN A 3 6.50 -14.85 -8.30
C ASN A 3 6.68 -13.73 -7.25
N VAL A 4 6.45 -12.47 -7.60
CA VAL A 4 6.67 -11.32 -6.68
C VAL A 4 5.58 -11.24 -5.62
N ILE A 5 4.31 -11.29 -6.05
CA ILE A 5 3.17 -11.21 -5.15
C ILE A 5 3.12 -12.45 -4.25
N ALA A 6 3.42 -13.64 -4.78
CA ALA A 6 3.48 -14.87 -3.98
C ALA A 6 4.52 -14.76 -2.85
N LYS A 7 5.73 -14.28 -3.16
CA LYS A 7 6.78 -14.05 -2.15
C LYS A 7 6.37 -13.00 -1.11
N ILE A 8 5.78 -11.88 -1.53
CA ILE A 8 5.27 -10.86 -0.60
C ILE A 8 4.19 -11.46 0.31
N ALA A 9 3.30 -12.28 -0.27
CA ALA A 9 2.24 -12.92 0.48
C ALA A 9 2.79 -13.86 1.55
N GLU A 10 3.83 -14.63 1.22
CA GLU A 10 4.55 -15.47 2.19
C GLU A 10 5.24 -14.63 3.27
N GLU A 11 6.10 -13.67 2.89
CA GLU A 11 6.88 -12.83 3.81
C GLU A 11 6.01 -12.00 4.77
N LYS A 12 4.85 -11.55 4.30
CA LYS A 12 3.92 -10.70 5.06
C LYS A 12 2.73 -11.48 5.64
N ASN A 13 2.71 -12.80 5.48
CA ASN A 13 1.64 -13.69 5.89
C ASN A 13 0.25 -13.13 5.47
N LEU A 14 0.10 -12.93 4.16
CA LEU A 14 -1.12 -12.43 3.55
C LEU A 14 -2.06 -13.58 3.22
N SER A 15 -3.35 -13.35 3.45
CA SER A 15 -4.39 -14.23 2.90
C SER A 15 -4.39 -14.21 1.37
N GLU A 16 -4.97 -15.24 0.76
CA GLU A 16 -5.16 -15.31 -0.69
C GLU A 16 -5.91 -14.06 -1.23
N HIS A 17 -6.96 -13.63 -0.53
CA HIS A 17 -7.68 -12.41 -0.88
C HIS A 17 -6.78 -11.16 -0.84
N GLN A 18 -5.92 -11.04 0.17
CA GLN A 18 -4.96 -9.93 0.25
C GLN A 18 -3.95 -9.96 -0.90
N ALA A 19 -3.47 -11.14 -1.28
CA ALA A 19 -2.58 -11.31 -2.44
C ALA A 19 -3.28 -10.91 -3.75
N GLU A 20 -4.54 -11.30 -3.93
CA GLU A 20 -5.36 -10.93 -5.09
C GLU A 20 -5.55 -9.41 -5.21
N LEU A 21 -5.77 -8.73 -4.08
CA LEU A 21 -5.87 -7.26 -4.05
C LEU A 21 -4.54 -6.60 -4.41
N LEU A 22 -3.39 -7.11 -3.93
CA LEU A 22 -2.08 -6.59 -4.32
C LEU A 22 -1.79 -6.81 -5.81
N GLU A 23 -2.17 -7.96 -6.35
CA GLU A 23 -2.03 -8.23 -7.78
C GLU A 23 -2.88 -7.27 -8.61
N PHE A 24 -4.13 -7.02 -8.19
CA PHE A 24 -4.99 -6.03 -8.81
C PHE A 24 -4.36 -4.62 -8.79
N ILE A 25 -3.82 -4.20 -7.64
CA ILE A 25 -3.14 -2.91 -7.48
C ILE A 25 -1.94 -2.82 -8.43
N TYR A 26 -1.10 -3.86 -8.47
CA TYR A 26 0.09 -3.88 -9.33
C TYR A 26 -0.24 -3.83 -10.82
N LYS A 27 -1.24 -4.61 -11.27
CA LYS A 27 -1.68 -4.63 -12.67
C LYS A 27 -2.27 -3.30 -13.13
N ASN A 28 -2.80 -2.50 -12.20
CA ASN A 28 -3.44 -1.22 -12.50
C ASN A 28 -2.66 -0.01 -11.95
N ARG A 29 -1.37 -0.16 -11.60
CA ARG A 29 -0.55 0.91 -11.01
C ARG A 29 -0.40 2.18 -11.86
N HIS A 30 -0.63 2.07 -13.17
CA HIS A 30 -0.62 3.17 -14.12
C HIS A 30 -1.99 3.86 -14.28
N LYS A 31 -2.94 3.57 -13.39
CA LYS A 31 -4.29 4.16 -13.37
C LYS A 31 -4.58 4.76 -11.99
N GLU A 32 -5.56 5.66 -11.92
CA GLU A 32 -6.04 6.23 -10.66
C GLU A 32 -6.99 5.25 -9.93
N ILE A 33 -6.41 4.22 -9.29
CA ILE A 33 -7.21 3.19 -8.58
C ILE A 33 -7.42 3.47 -7.09
N PHE A 34 -6.61 4.34 -6.50
CA PHE A 34 -6.68 4.63 -5.07
C PHE A 34 -7.68 5.74 -4.77
N ILE A 35 -8.51 5.50 -3.76
CA ILE A 35 -9.30 6.53 -3.07
C ILE A 35 -8.66 6.74 -1.71
N ALA A 36 -8.27 7.98 -1.43
CA ALA A 36 -7.65 8.35 -0.17
C ALA A 36 -8.55 9.31 0.62
N SER A 37 -8.58 9.14 1.94
CA SER A 37 -9.28 10.04 2.84
C SER A 37 -8.37 10.40 4.02
N VAL A 38 -8.21 11.71 4.28
CA VAL A 38 -7.55 12.21 5.48
C VAL A 38 -8.59 12.24 6.61
N ALA A 39 -8.53 11.27 7.52
CA ALA A 39 -9.46 11.16 8.63
C ALA A 39 -9.21 12.20 9.72
N SER A 40 -7.94 12.53 9.98
CA SER A 40 -7.57 13.57 10.96
C SER A 40 -6.13 14.03 10.76
N VAL A 41 -5.80 15.18 11.31
CA VAL A 41 -4.44 15.75 11.31
C VAL A 41 -4.04 16.07 12.75
N SER A 42 -2.77 15.83 13.11
CA SER A 42 -2.27 16.24 14.44
C SER A 42 -2.29 17.76 14.59
N LYS A 43 -2.38 18.26 15.84
CA LYS A 43 -2.37 19.71 16.13
C LYS A 43 -1.17 20.45 15.52
N SER A 44 -0.01 19.79 15.47
CA SER A 44 1.23 20.33 14.87
C SER A 44 1.26 20.29 13.34
N GLY A 45 0.28 19.68 12.68
CA GLY A 45 0.31 19.42 11.23
C GLY A 45 1.29 18.32 10.79
N MET A 46 2.10 17.77 11.72
CA MET A 46 3.21 16.86 11.43
C MET A 46 2.81 15.41 11.13
N SER A 47 1.53 15.06 11.29
CA SER A 47 1.04 13.73 10.97
C SER A 47 -0.43 13.72 10.56
N ARG A 48 -0.79 12.77 9.72
CA ARG A 48 -2.14 12.57 9.20
C ARG A 48 -2.54 11.11 9.35
N ASN A 49 -3.77 10.88 9.77
CA ASN A 49 -4.40 9.57 9.71
C ASN A 49 -5.07 9.44 8.34
N ILE A 50 -4.58 8.53 7.50
CA ILE A 50 -5.01 8.36 6.11
C ILE A 50 -5.66 6.99 5.94
N LYS A 51 -6.87 6.95 5.40
CA LYS A 51 -7.53 5.72 4.95
C LYS A 51 -7.35 5.56 3.46
N LEU A 52 -7.12 4.32 3.02
CA LEU A 52 -6.98 3.96 1.62
C LEU A 52 -8.02 2.92 1.24
N GLY A 53 -8.66 3.16 0.11
CA GLY A 53 -9.53 2.22 -0.57
C GLY A 53 -9.19 2.12 -2.05
N ILE A 54 -9.75 1.11 -2.71
CA ILE A 54 -9.72 0.94 -4.16
C ILE A 54 -11.12 0.61 -4.66
N VAL A 55 -11.38 0.85 -5.94
CA VAL A 55 -12.58 0.35 -6.61
C VAL A 55 -12.21 -0.83 -7.49
N LYS A 56 -12.78 -2.00 -7.22
CA LYS A 56 -12.62 -3.22 -8.02
C LYS A 56 -14.01 -3.78 -8.31
N ASN A 57 -14.31 -4.01 -9.59
CA ASN A 57 -15.61 -4.55 -10.03
C ASN A 57 -16.80 -3.77 -9.44
N ASN A 58 -16.78 -2.44 -9.56
CA ASN A 58 -17.78 -1.51 -9.00
C ASN A 58 -18.00 -1.61 -7.48
N THR A 59 -17.10 -2.27 -6.74
CA THR A 59 -17.14 -2.37 -5.29
C THR A 59 -16.00 -1.57 -4.68
N PHE A 60 -16.32 -0.74 -3.69
CA PHE A 60 -15.32 -0.09 -2.84
C PHE A 60 -14.74 -1.10 -1.85
N LEU A 61 -13.42 -1.21 -1.80
CA LEU A 61 -12.70 -2.10 -0.91
C LEU A 61 -11.72 -1.28 -0.06
N ASN A 62 -11.82 -1.42 1.27
CA ASN A 62 -10.84 -0.81 2.18
C ASN A 62 -9.56 -1.64 2.16
N VAL A 63 -8.44 -1.01 1.80
CA VAL A 63 -7.12 -1.65 1.73
C VAL A 63 -6.15 -1.11 2.78
N THR A 64 -6.59 -0.27 3.71
CA THR A 64 -5.75 0.40 4.72
C THR A 64 -4.86 -0.58 5.48
N HIS A 65 -5.43 -1.67 6.02
CA HIS A 65 -4.66 -2.69 6.74
C HIS A 65 -3.69 -3.47 5.85
N LEU A 66 -4.09 -3.75 4.61
CA LEU A 66 -3.23 -4.42 3.63
C LEU A 66 -2.02 -3.55 3.30
N ILE A 67 -2.25 -2.25 3.07
CA ILE A 67 -1.18 -1.30 2.82
C ILE A 67 -0.26 -1.19 4.04
N ALA A 68 -0.80 -1.13 5.26
CA ALA A 68 0.01 -1.13 6.49
C ALA A 68 0.95 -2.34 6.55
N LYS A 69 0.43 -3.54 6.25
CA LYS A 69 1.24 -4.78 6.20
C LYS A 69 2.33 -4.71 5.13
N LEU A 70 2.00 -4.21 3.94
CA LEU A 70 2.92 -4.12 2.81
C LEU A 70 4.05 -3.13 3.07
N THR A 71 3.72 -1.90 3.48
CA THR A 71 4.67 -0.80 3.63
C THR A 71 5.40 -0.82 4.97
N GLY A 72 4.81 -1.45 5.99
CA GLY A 72 5.29 -1.42 7.37
C GLY A 72 4.87 -0.15 8.13
N GLU A 73 4.00 0.67 7.54
CA GLU A 73 3.49 1.86 8.20
C GLU A 73 2.63 1.52 9.42
N LYS A 74 2.70 2.39 10.43
CA LYS A 74 1.91 2.22 11.65
C LYS A 74 0.45 2.57 11.38
N LEU A 75 -0.45 1.83 12.01
CA LEU A 75 -1.83 2.23 12.10
C LEU A 75 -2.03 3.25 13.21
N SER A 76 -3.11 4.02 13.12
CA SER A 76 -3.64 4.88 14.18
C SER A 76 -3.99 4.05 15.43
N ARG A 77 -4.23 4.72 16.56
CA ARG A 77 -4.49 4.06 17.85
C ARG A 77 -5.71 3.14 17.82
N ASP A 78 -6.76 3.54 17.11
CA ASP A 78 -7.98 2.76 16.85
C ASP A 78 -7.80 1.70 15.75
N LYS A 79 -6.64 1.67 15.10
CA LYS A 79 -6.25 0.77 14.01
C LYS A 79 -7.02 0.97 12.69
N GLU A 80 -7.73 2.09 12.54
CA GLU A 80 -8.63 2.35 11.40
C GLU A 80 -7.99 3.13 10.24
N ALA A 81 -6.80 3.70 10.43
CA ALA A 81 -6.10 4.53 9.45
C ALA A 81 -4.58 4.33 9.50
N LEU A 82 -3.87 4.66 8.43
CA LEU A 82 -2.42 4.75 8.40
C LEU A 82 -1.97 6.05 9.06
N LEU A 83 -1.06 5.97 10.02
CA LEU A 83 -0.43 7.13 10.63
C LEU A 83 0.79 7.53 9.79
N ILE A 84 0.62 8.51 8.91
CA ILE A 84 1.70 9.03 8.08
C ILE A 84 2.27 10.29 8.73
N LYS A 85 3.60 10.35 8.87
CA LYS A 85 4.31 11.51 9.43
C LYS A 85 5.00 12.29 8.31
N GLY A 86 5.10 13.60 8.47
CA GLY A 86 5.77 14.47 7.52
C GLY A 86 5.43 15.94 7.72
N CYS A 87 6.22 16.83 7.10
CA CYS A 87 5.96 18.26 7.04
C CYS A 87 6.22 18.75 5.62
N GLY A 88 5.41 19.67 5.10
CA GLY A 88 5.65 20.29 3.79
C GLY A 88 5.55 19.34 2.57
N MET A 89 5.04 18.11 2.76
CA MET A 89 4.89 17.10 1.72
C MET A 89 3.43 16.68 1.52
N ASP A 90 3.12 16.17 0.32
CA ASP A 90 1.89 15.41 0.07
C ASP A 90 2.03 13.99 0.62
N MET A 91 1.42 13.78 1.78
CA MET A 91 1.47 12.49 2.46
C MET A 91 0.65 11.40 1.76
N ILE A 92 -0.39 11.76 0.99
CA ILE A 92 -1.18 10.78 0.22
C ILE A 92 -0.32 10.27 -0.94
N PHE A 93 0.31 11.18 -1.68
CA PHE A 93 1.25 10.80 -2.73
C PHE A 93 2.37 9.93 -2.17
N SER A 94 2.96 10.32 -1.04
CA SER A 94 4.07 9.57 -0.43
C SER A 94 3.70 8.14 -0.04
N ILE A 95 2.52 7.90 0.53
CA ILE A 95 2.11 6.53 0.88
C ILE A 95 1.81 5.70 -0.37
N ILE A 96 1.17 6.28 -1.39
CA ILE A 96 0.92 5.58 -2.67
C ILE A 96 2.24 5.25 -3.37
N TYR A 97 3.19 6.19 -3.39
CA TYR A 97 4.53 5.96 -3.93
C TYR A 97 5.27 4.84 -3.18
N SER A 98 5.19 4.81 -1.84
CA SER A 98 5.78 3.73 -1.02
C SER A 98 5.19 2.36 -1.38
N VAL A 99 3.87 2.29 -1.62
CA VAL A 99 3.21 1.06 -2.09
C VAL A 99 3.81 0.58 -3.41
N TYR A 100 3.93 1.47 -4.40
CA TYR A 100 4.48 1.09 -5.70
C TYR A 100 5.96 0.71 -5.63
N CYS A 101 6.78 1.45 -4.88
CA CYS A 101 8.17 1.08 -4.63
C CYS A 101 8.28 -0.31 -4.00
N LYS A 102 7.42 -0.68 -3.04
CA LYS A 102 7.46 -2.04 -2.46
C LYS A 102 7.07 -3.11 -3.47
N LEU A 103 6.15 -2.82 -4.38
CA LEU A 103 5.76 -3.76 -5.42
C LEU A 103 6.85 -3.88 -6.53
N GLU A 104 7.56 -2.80 -6.85
CA GLU A 104 8.57 -2.76 -7.94
C GLU A 104 10.01 -3.10 -7.50
N CYS A 105 10.47 -2.65 -6.32
CA CYS A 105 11.79 -3.02 -5.82
C CYS A 105 11.97 -4.54 -5.69
N ILE A 106 10.86 -5.27 -5.50
CA ILE A 106 10.86 -6.73 -5.41
C ILE A 106 10.80 -7.37 -6.81
N SER A 107 10.23 -6.71 -7.82
CA SER A 107 10.34 -7.19 -9.21
C SER A 107 11.77 -7.10 -9.72
N ASP A 108 12.48 -6.00 -9.43
CA ASP A 108 13.84 -5.76 -9.94
C ASP A 108 14.90 -6.64 -9.29
N ALA A 109 14.75 -6.94 -7.99
CA ALA A 109 15.60 -7.94 -7.33
C ALA A 109 15.52 -9.29 -8.05
N ASN A 110 14.32 -9.72 -8.48
CA ASN A 110 14.14 -10.99 -9.18
C ASN A 110 14.73 -10.97 -10.60
N THR A 111 14.70 -9.84 -11.31
CA THR A 111 15.36 -9.75 -12.62
C THR A 111 16.87 -9.93 -12.50
N ARG A 112 17.48 -9.46 -11.40
CA ARG A 112 18.93 -9.61 -11.16
C ARG A 112 19.37 -11.01 -10.72
N TYR A 113 18.51 -11.78 -10.05
CA TYR A 113 18.85 -13.13 -9.56
C TYR A 113 18.53 -14.27 -10.55
N ASN A 114 17.84 -14.02 -11.67
CA ASN A 114 17.58 -15.02 -12.71
C ASN A 114 18.67 -15.10 -13.80
N TYR A 115 19.86 -14.53 -13.56
CA TYR A 115 21.01 -14.53 -14.48
C TYR A 115 22.22 -15.34 -13.98
N PHE A 116 22.05 -16.19 -12.95
CA PHE A 116 23.08 -17.12 -12.47
C PHE A 116 22.50 -18.52 -12.29
#